data_AF-A0A521ZAD8-F1
#
_entry.id   AF-A0A521ZAD8-F1
#
_cell.length_a   1.000
_cell.length_b   1.000
_cell.length_c   1.000
_cell.angle_alpha   90.00
_cell.angle_beta   90.00
_cell.angle_gamma   90.00
#
_symmetry.space_group_name_H-M   'P 1'
#
loop_
_entity.id
_entity.type
_entity.pdbx_description
1 polymer ?
#
loop_
_entity_poly.entity_id
_entity_poly.type
_entity_poly.pdbx_seq_one_letter_code
_entity_poly.pdbx_strand_id
1 'polypeptide(L)'
;MNMSANNIKYDAVHPIIPREKLDFGLSGDVPKYWFGGDPFKSRFWDALSIIFPPGEKFFMTCVRDFRDQIQDPKLLEDIQGFNRQEAQHTLVHRQDNDRLRRQGVDVDRLTKYVEHLVNVL
;
A
#
# COMPACT_ATOMS: atom_id res chain seq x y z
N MET A 1 5.25 -25.26 34.40
CA MET A 1 4.02 -24.79 33.71
C MET A 1 4.23 -24.99 32.22
N ASN A 2 3.62 -26.02 31.64
CA ASN A 2 3.66 -26.26 30.19
C ASN A 2 2.67 -25.31 29.52
N MET A 3 3.16 -24.33 28.76
CA MET A 3 2.33 -23.66 27.77
C MET A 3 2.36 -24.52 26.50
N SER A 4 1.34 -25.35 26.32
CA SER A 4 1.07 -25.96 25.02
C SER A 4 0.73 -24.82 24.05
N ALA A 5 1.64 -24.55 23.11
CA ALA A 5 1.37 -23.68 21.97
C ALA A 5 0.16 -24.27 21.23
N ASN A 6 -0.99 -23.59 21.34
CA ASN A 6 -2.18 -23.95 20.58
C ASN A 6 -1.83 -23.83 19.09
N ASN A 7 -1.84 -24.98 18.41
CA ASN A 7 -1.55 -25.12 16.99
C ASN A 7 -2.77 -24.69 16.18
N ILE A 8 -3.11 -23.40 16.23
CA ILE A 8 -4.21 -22.83 15.42
C ILE A 8 -3.70 -22.76 13.98
N LYS A 9 -4.21 -23.65 13.12
CA LYS A 9 -4.03 -23.55 11.67
C LYS A 9 -4.88 -22.38 11.17
N TYR A 10 -4.25 -21.28 10.81
CA TYR A 10 -4.90 -20.15 10.15
C TYR A 10 -5.04 -20.46 8.67
N ASP A 11 -6.05 -21.25 8.31
CA ASP A 11 -6.44 -21.38 6.91
C ASP A 11 -7.14 -20.08 6.52
N ALA A 12 -6.47 -19.22 5.75
CA ALA A 12 -7.08 -18.01 5.23
C ALA A 12 -8.34 -18.39 4.45
N VAL A 13 -9.50 -17.85 4.87
CA VAL A 13 -10.80 -18.08 4.20
C VAL A 13 -10.75 -17.64 2.73
N HIS A 14 -9.81 -16.74 2.39
CA HIS A 14 -9.52 -16.30 1.03
C HIS A 14 -8.02 -16.38 0.73
N PRO A 15 -7.60 -17.14 -0.31
CA PRO A 15 -6.20 -17.20 -0.68
C PRO A 15 -5.71 -15.85 -1.23
N ILE A 16 -4.46 -15.50 -0.92
CA ILE A 16 -3.81 -14.31 -1.48
C ILE A 16 -3.39 -14.60 -2.92
N ILE A 17 -4.08 -13.98 -3.87
CA ILE A 17 -3.81 -14.11 -5.31
C ILE A 17 -3.28 -12.78 -5.84
N PRO A 18 -1.96 -12.62 -6.09
CA PRO A 18 -1.42 -11.40 -6.65
C PRO A 18 -1.95 -11.12 -8.06
N ARG A 19 -2.36 -9.88 -8.32
CA ARG A 19 -2.74 -9.41 -9.66
C ARG A 19 -1.67 -8.47 -10.17
N GLU A 20 -1.14 -8.77 -11.35
CA GLU A 20 -0.08 -7.99 -11.98
C GLU A 20 -0.59 -7.22 -13.18
N LYS A 21 0.18 -6.22 -13.62
CA LYS A 21 -0.10 -5.42 -14.83
C LYS A 21 -1.46 -4.72 -14.74
N LEU A 22 -1.78 -4.21 -13.55
CA LEU A 22 -2.99 -3.42 -13.33
C LEU A 22 -2.89 -2.12 -14.14
N ASP A 23 -3.95 -1.82 -14.88
CA ASP A 23 -4.10 -0.57 -15.62
C ASP A 23 -5.43 0.08 -15.22
N PHE A 24 -5.34 1.22 -14.55
CA PHE A 24 -6.48 2.02 -14.12
C PHE A 24 -6.73 3.23 -15.03
N GLY A 25 -6.03 3.34 -16.17
CA GLY A 25 -6.19 4.45 -17.10
C GLY A 25 -5.68 5.80 -16.56
N LEU A 26 -4.79 5.80 -15.56
CA LEU A 26 -4.30 7.02 -14.90
C LEU A 26 -3.39 7.90 -15.79
N SER A 27 -2.93 7.37 -16.92
CA SER A 27 -2.22 8.11 -17.96
C SER A 27 -3.15 8.84 -18.94
N GLY A 28 -4.46 8.56 -18.91
CA GLY A 28 -5.46 9.16 -19.77
C GLY A 28 -5.94 10.54 -19.30
N ASP A 29 -7.00 11.03 -19.92
CA ASP A 29 -7.62 12.33 -19.61
C ASP A 29 -8.51 12.22 -18.36
N VAL A 30 -7.87 12.14 -17.19
CA VAL A 30 -8.55 12.21 -15.89
C VAL A 30 -8.69 13.69 -15.51
N PRO A 31 -9.92 14.21 -15.35
CA PRO A 31 -10.13 15.62 -15.00
C PRO A 31 -9.42 15.99 -13.70
N LYS A 32 -8.94 17.24 -13.61
CA LYS A 32 -8.30 17.77 -12.40
C LYS A 32 -9.17 17.61 -11.14
N TYR A 33 -10.48 17.73 -11.31
CA TYR A 33 -11.49 17.51 -10.28
C TYR A 33 -12.41 16.37 -10.71
N TRP A 34 -11.86 15.16 -10.73
CA TRP A 34 -12.50 13.94 -11.22
C TRP A 34 -13.78 13.55 -10.46
N PHE A 35 -13.97 14.03 -9.23
CA PHE A 35 -15.15 13.72 -8.43
C PHE A 35 -16.27 14.71 -8.73
N GLY A 36 -16.89 14.56 -9.89
CA GLY A 36 -18.03 15.38 -10.30
C GLY A 36 -17.71 16.87 -10.41
N GLY A 37 -16.44 17.23 -10.65
CA GLY A 37 -15.99 18.62 -10.71
C GLY A 37 -15.72 19.28 -9.36
N ASP A 38 -15.91 18.58 -8.24
CA ASP A 38 -15.77 19.13 -6.89
C ASP A 38 -14.29 19.15 -6.42
N PRO A 39 -13.69 20.33 -6.19
CA PRO A 39 -12.28 20.42 -5.83
C PRO A 39 -11.94 19.78 -4.48
N PHE A 40 -12.81 19.95 -3.48
CA PHE A 40 -12.56 19.43 -2.14
C PHE A 40 -12.63 17.90 -2.15
N LYS A 41 -13.69 17.33 -2.73
CA LYS A 41 -13.85 15.87 -2.78
C LYS A 41 -12.70 15.22 -3.53
N SER A 42 -12.33 15.74 -4.70
CA SER A 42 -11.18 15.20 -5.44
C SER A 42 -9.90 15.25 -4.62
N ARG A 43 -9.57 16.41 -4.02
CA ARG A 43 -8.32 16.55 -3.27
C ARG A 43 -8.28 15.75 -1.97
N PHE A 44 -9.43 15.54 -1.34
CA PHE A 44 -9.53 14.69 -0.17
C PHE A 44 -9.15 13.24 -0.50
N TRP A 45 -9.71 12.68 -1.58
CA TRP A 45 -9.38 11.32 -2.01
C TRP A 45 -7.98 11.21 -2.62
N ASP A 46 -7.52 12.22 -3.36
CA ASP A 46 -6.14 12.31 -3.84
C ASP A 46 -5.15 12.28 -2.65
N ALA A 47 -5.44 12.99 -1.57
CA ALA A 47 -4.59 13.02 -0.38
C ALA A 47 -4.51 11.67 0.33
N LEU A 48 -5.61 10.90 0.35
CA LEU A 48 -5.59 9.52 0.84
C LEU A 48 -4.68 8.64 -0.02
N SER A 49 -4.68 8.81 -1.35
CA SER A 49 -3.73 8.11 -2.23
C SER A 49 -2.27 8.46 -1.91
N ILE A 50 -1.97 9.74 -1.64
CA ILE A 50 -0.60 10.21 -1.35
C ILE A 50 -0.01 9.57 -0.09
N ILE A 51 -0.81 9.27 0.94
CA ILE A 51 -0.30 8.76 2.22
C ILE A 51 0.09 7.27 2.16
N PHE A 52 -0.42 6.52 1.19
CA PHE A 52 -0.21 5.06 1.14
C PHE A 52 1.23 4.66 0.82
N PRO A 53 1.95 5.21 -0.18
CA PRO A 53 3.29 4.72 -0.50
C PRO A 53 4.29 4.73 0.67
N PRO A 54 4.34 5.77 1.54
CA PRO A 54 5.11 5.71 2.78
C PRO A 54 4.64 4.61 3.75
N GLY A 55 3.33 4.45 3.93
CA GLY A 55 2.73 3.42 4.79
C GLY A 55 2.98 2.00 4.29
N GLU A 56 2.84 1.75 2.99
CA GLU A 56 3.12 0.45 2.35
C GLU A 56 4.58 0.05 2.54
N LYS A 57 5.51 1.00 2.38
CA LYS A 57 6.93 0.79 2.67
C LYS A 57 7.15 0.40 4.14
N PHE A 58 6.45 1.05 5.06
CA PHE A 58 6.49 0.72 6.49
C PHE A 58 5.95 -0.70 6.73
N PHE A 59 4.77 -1.05 6.22
CA PHE A 59 4.18 -2.39 6.36
C PHE A 59 5.10 -3.49 5.82
N MET A 60 5.62 -3.33 4.60
CA MET A 60 6.56 -4.29 4.01
C MET A 60 7.85 -4.42 4.85
N THR A 61 8.33 -3.32 5.44
CA THR A 61 9.50 -3.31 6.32
C THR A 61 9.22 -4.09 7.61
N CYS A 62 8.09 -3.85 8.26
CA CYS A 62 7.68 -4.61 9.43
C CYS A 62 7.61 -6.11 9.13
N VAL A 63 6.93 -6.52 8.05
CA VAL A 63 6.81 -7.93 7.68
C VAL A 63 8.19 -8.56 7.42
N ARG A 64 9.09 -7.84 6.74
CA ARG A 64 10.47 -8.29 6.51
C ARG A 64 11.22 -8.51 7.81
N ASP A 65 11.14 -7.57 8.76
CA ASP A 65 11.94 -7.59 9.98
C ASP A 65 11.57 -8.75 10.93
N PHE A 66 10.34 -9.29 10.82
CA PHE A 66 9.89 -10.46 11.58
C PHE A 66 9.92 -11.78 10.78
N ARG A 67 10.32 -11.76 9.50
CA ARG A 67 10.25 -12.92 8.59
C ARG A 67 10.96 -14.15 9.15
N ASP A 68 12.15 -13.97 9.73
CA ASP A 68 12.99 -15.07 10.21
C ASP A 68 12.44 -15.73 11.50
N GLN A 69 11.44 -15.12 12.14
CA GLN A 69 10.76 -15.69 13.30
C GLN A 69 9.60 -16.60 12.89
N ILE A 70 9.21 -16.61 11.61
CA ILE A 70 8.06 -17.36 11.10
C ILE A 70 8.49 -18.76 10.68
N GLN A 71 7.91 -19.78 11.32
CA GLN A 71 8.18 -21.19 11.01
C GLN A 71 7.09 -21.83 10.16
N ASP A 72 5.90 -21.22 10.07
CA ASP A 72 4.80 -21.75 9.27
C ASP A 72 5.06 -21.51 7.77
N PRO A 73 5.26 -22.56 6.96
CA PRO A 73 5.49 -22.42 5.53
C PRO A 73 4.31 -21.78 4.79
N LYS A 74 3.06 -21.96 5.29
CA LYS A 74 1.89 -21.36 4.66
C LYS A 74 1.88 -19.84 4.87
N LEU A 75 2.16 -19.39 6.09
CA LEU A 75 2.27 -17.96 6.38
C LEU A 75 3.40 -17.30 5.59
N LEU A 76 4.53 -17.99 5.40
CA LEU A 76 5.62 -17.52 4.54
C LEU A 76 5.21 -17.37 3.07
N GLU A 77 4.40 -18.30 2.55
CA GLU A 77 3.83 -18.20 1.20
C GLU A 77 2.87 -17.01 1.09
N ASP A 78 1.98 -16.84 2.08
CA ASP A 78 1.01 -15.75 2.11
C ASP A 78 1.70 -14.38 2.19
N ILE A 79 2.77 -14.25 2.97
CA ILE A 79 3.62 -13.04 3.02
C ILE A 79 4.23 -12.73 1.64
N GLN A 80 4.68 -13.75 0.90
CA GLN A 80 5.19 -13.53 -0.46
C GLN A 80 4.08 -13.05 -1.41
N GLY A 81 2.88 -13.62 -1.29
CA GLY A 81 1.70 -13.16 -2.03
C GLY A 81 1.36 -11.70 -1.71
N PHE A 82 1.32 -11.37 -0.42
CA PHE A 82 1.04 -10.02 0.08
C PHE A 82 2.06 -9.01 -0.47
N ASN A 83 3.36 -9.29 -0.33
CA ASN A 83 4.40 -8.40 -0.84
C ASN A 83 4.30 -8.16 -2.36
N ARG A 84 3.89 -9.17 -3.14
CA ARG A 84 3.63 -8.99 -4.57
C ARG A 84 2.42 -8.09 -4.83
N GLN A 85 1.34 -8.23 -4.06
CA GLN A 85 0.17 -7.36 -4.16
C GLN A 85 0.51 -5.91 -3.81
N GLU A 86 1.18 -5.70 -2.67
CA GLU A 86 1.61 -4.37 -2.22
C GLU A 86 2.53 -3.70 -3.25
N ALA A 87 3.47 -4.44 -3.85
CA ALA A 87 4.32 -3.90 -4.89
C ALA A 87 3.52 -3.39 -6.12
N GLN A 88 2.49 -4.13 -6.54
CA GLN A 88 1.62 -3.68 -7.63
C GLN A 88 0.76 -2.49 -7.21
N HIS A 89 0.28 -2.47 -5.96
CA HIS A 89 -0.50 -1.38 -5.40
C HIS A 89 0.30 -0.07 -5.31
N THR A 90 1.54 -0.14 -4.80
CA THR A 90 2.47 0.99 -4.75
C THR A 90 2.71 1.61 -6.14
N LEU A 91 2.78 0.79 -7.19
CA LEU A 91 2.95 1.30 -8.56
C LEU A 91 1.74 2.15 -8.99
N VAL A 92 0.52 1.73 -8.66
CA VAL A 92 -0.70 2.47 -8.99
C VAL A 92 -0.75 3.81 -8.24
N HIS A 93 -0.44 3.81 -6.93
CA HIS A 93 -0.34 5.06 -6.17
C HIS A 93 0.75 6.00 -6.71
N ARG A 94 1.88 5.47 -7.20
CA ARG A 94 2.91 6.29 -7.84
C ARG A 94 2.43 6.93 -9.14
N GLN A 95 1.71 6.19 -9.99
CA GLN A 95 1.09 6.74 -11.20
C GLN A 95 0.07 7.83 -10.88
N ASP A 96 -0.72 7.62 -9.82
CA ASP A 96 -1.67 8.59 -9.31
C ASP A 96 -0.98 9.88 -8.85
N ASN A 97 0.07 9.73 -8.04
CA ASN A 97 0.94 10.80 -7.57
C ASN A 97 1.59 11.58 -8.72
N ASP A 98 2.04 10.92 -9.79
CA ASP A 98 2.59 11.59 -10.98
C ASP A 98 1.54 12.43 -11.71
N ARG A 99 0.27 12.01 -11.72
CA ARG A 99 -0.83 12.87 -12.19
C ARG A 99 -0.99 14.10 -11.29
N LEU A 100 -0.93 13.95 -9.97
CA LEU A 100 -1.05 15.07 -9.04
C LEU A 100 0.11 16.06 -9.15
N ARG A 101 1.34 15.57 -9.34
CA ARG A 101 2.51 16.41 -9.63
C ARG A 101 2.29 17.27 -10.88
N ARG A 102 1.78 16.68 -11.96
CA ARG A 102 1.44 17.41 -13.21
C ARG A 102 0.35 18.48 -13.00
N GLN A 103 -0.46 18.37 -11.96
CA GLN A 103 -1.48 19.36 -11.58
C GLN A 103 -0.95 20.45 -10.63
N GLY A 104 0.33 20.40 -10.26
CA GLY A 104 1.01 21.36 -9.37
C GLY A 104 0.95 21.01 -7.88
N VAL A 105 0.54 19.79 -7.51
CA VAL A 105 0.58 19.33 -6.11
C VAL A 105 2.01 18.96 -5.73
N ASP A 106 2.49 19.48 -4.60
CA ASP A 106 3.79 19.13 -4.03
C ASP A 106 3.72 17.78 -3.29
N VAL A 107 3.63 16.71 -4.07
CA VAL A 107 3.54 15.34 -3.57
C VAL A 107 4.78 14.95 -2.77
N ASP A 108 5.96 15.44 -3.16
CA ASP A 108 7.22 15.08 -2.50
C ASP A 108 7.28 15.65 -1.08
N ARG A 109 6.81 16.88 -0.87
CA ARG A 109 6.69 17.44 0.49
C ARG A 109 5.69 16.66 1.35
N LEU A 110 4.55 16.29 0.77
CA LEU A 110 3.50 15.57 1.50
C LEU A 110 3.93 14.15 1.87
N THR A 111 4.53 13.42 0.92
CA THR A 111 5.06 12.06 1.18
C THR A 111 6.19 12.09 2.21
N LYS A 112 7.12 13.05 2.14
CA LYS A 112 8.17 13.23 3.16
C LYS A 112 7.62 13.50 4.56
N TYR A 113 6.53 14.27 4.66
CA TYR A 113 5.86 14.50 5.95
C TYR A 113 5.33 13.20 6.54
N VAL A 114 4.67 12.38 5.72
CA VAL A 114 4.16 11.07 6.16
C VAL A 114 5.30 10.11 6.47
N GLU A 115 6.35 10.07 5.64
CA GLU A 115 7.56 9.28 5.90
C GLU A 115 8.19 9.65 7.24
N HIS A 116 8.29 10.94 7.56
CA HIS A 116 8.76 11.35 8.87
C HIS A 116 7.85 10.77 9.95
N LEU A 117 6.54 11.03 9.88
CA LEU A 117 5.55 10.58 10.88
C LEU A 117 5.61 9.08 11.16
N VAL A 118 5.70 8.23 10.13
CA VAL A 118 5.72 6.77 10.31
C VAL A 118 7.05 6.22 10.79
N ASN A 119 8.15 6.99 10.68
CA ASN A 119 9.47 6.58 11.15
C ASN A 119 9.82 7.11 12.55
N VAL A 120 9.04 8.04 13.11
CA VAL A 120 9.22 8.50 14.52
C VAL A 120 8.30 7.77 15.51
N LEU A 121 7.37 6.96 15.01
CA LEU A 121 6.58 6.00 15.79
C LEU A 121 7.35 4.68 15.92
#